data_AF-A0A094B4I0-F1
#
_entry.id   AF-A0A094B4I0-F1
#
_cell.length_a   1.000
_cell.length_b   1.000
_cell.length_c   1.000
_cell.angle_alpha   90.00
_cell.angle_beta   90.00
_cell.angle_gamma   90.00
#
_symmetry.space_group_name_H-M   'P 1'
#
loop_
_entity.id
_entity.type
_entity.pdbx_description
1 polymer ?
#
loop_
_entity_poly.entity_id
_entity_poly.type
_entity_poly.pdbx_seq_one_letter_code
_entity_poly.pdbx_strand_id
1 'polypeptide(L)'
;MDSGEVPNCVIDWDIATFKFYTEKPELPYAVGSCLKAHPHTPQPPDNDNFPGFNYDYSHKNEKRTKRPFERCLLHPPLPGNTEAGIVEFKVVDWVQAGDPNNSQVVAIRIINSTVDLPTDVNILAKIYDPLYFNHFNDYLDIFQFTDYCYRRESAAYKHLVDLQGSVIPKYYGSYTISLPGNGKISRDVRLILTEVVPGPSMSELDPSGIEQAEQSLILNVPSMPTR
;
A
#
# COMPACT_ATOMS: atom_id res chain seq x y z
N MET A 1 20.61 15.81 30.72
CA MET A 1 20.95 15.30 29.38
C MET A 1 20.45 13.88 29.37
N ASP A 2 19.28 13.71 28.80
CA ASP A 2 18.47 12.51 28.93
C ASP A 2 18.98 11.45 27.94
N SER A 3 19.46 10.33 28.47
CA SER A 3 19.92 9.19 27.69
C SER A 3 18.71 8.48 27.12
N GLY A 4 18.38 8.79 25.86
CA GLY A 4 17.27 8.19 25.13
C GLY A 4 17.31 6.68 25.19
N GLU A 5 16.32 6.10 25.87
CA GLU A 5 16.01 4.69 25.81
C GLU A 5 15.76 4.31 24.35
N VAL A 6 16.66 3.47 23.83
CA VAL A 6 16.52 2.88 22.51
C VAL A 6 15.32 1.93 22.56
N PRO A 7 14.38 1.97 21.59
CA PRO A 7 13.23 1.07 21.58
C PRO A 7 13.69 -0.39 21.67
N ASN A 8 12.95 -1.20 22.43
CA ASN A 8 13.20 -2.61 22.76
C ASN A 8 13.30 -3.59 21.55
N CYS A 9 13.55 -3.11 20.32
CA CYS A 9 13.78 -3.92 19.12
C CYS A 9 15.27 -4.16 18.80
N VAL A 10 16.21 -3.58 19.56
CA VAL A 10 17.66 -3.82 19.41
C VAL A 10 18.14 -4.98 20.29
N ILE A 11 17.36 -6.06 20.35
CA ILE A 11 17.76 -7.28 21.02
C ILE A 11 18.16 -8.25 19.90
N ASP A 12 19.45 -8.26 19.58
CA ASP A 12 20.22 -9.18 18.70
C ASP A 12 20.91 -8.60 17.45
N TRP A 13 20.63 -7.36 17.03
CA TRP A 13 21.26 -6.78 15.83
C TRP A 13 22.04 -5.50 16.13
N ASP A 14 23.22 -5.34 15.52
CA ASP A 14 23.99 -4.11 15.65
C ASP A 14 23.33 -2.92 14.91
N ILE A 15 23.69 -1.70 15.30
CA ILE A 15 23.15 -0.46 14.73
C ILE A 15 23.43 -0.38 13.21
N ALA A 16 24.52 -0.97 12.74
CA ALA A 16 24.86 -0.96 11.31
C ALA A 16 23.87 -1.80 10.51
N THR A 17 23.46 -2.95 11.06
CA THR A 17 22.46 -3.83 10.47
C THR A 17 21.08 -3.21 10.49
N PHE A 18 20.70 -2.56 11.61
CA PHE A 18 19.45 -1.81 11.66
C PHE A 18 19.39 -0.71 10.59
N LYS A 19 20.45 0.10 10.48
CA LYS A 19 20.58 1.13 9.42
C LYS A 19 20.56 0.51 8.03
N PHE A 20 21.13 -0.68 7.86
CA PHE A 20 21.14 -1.38 6.59
C PHE A 20 19.74 -1.60 6.01
N TYR A 21 18.83 -2.09 6.85
CA TYR A 21 17.46 -2.43 6.45
C TYR A 21 16.48 -1.24 6.46
N THR A 22 16.82 -0.15 7.15
CA THR A 22 15.94 1.04 7.29
C THR A 22 16.35 2.21 6.41
N GLU A 23 17.54 2.17 5.80
CA GLU A 23 17.98 3.23 4.87
C GLU A 23 17.12 3.21 3.60
N LYS A 24 16.20 4.17 3.55
CA LYS A 24 15.22 4.39 2.47
C LYS A 24 15.24 5.88 2.09
N PRO A 25 14.96 6.23 0.83
CA PRO A 25 14.78 7.62 0.44
C PRO A 25 13.57 8.25 1.14
N GLU A 26 13.47 9.58 1.08
CA GLU A 26 12.29 10.28 1.58
C GLU A 26 11.01 9.85 0.86
N LEU A 27 9.91 9.82 1.61
CA LEU A 27 8.62 9.38 1.11
C LEU A 27 8.13 10.33 -0.01
N PRO A 28 7.92 9.83 -1.24
CA PRO A 28 7.50 10.68 -2.37
C PRO A 28 6.07 11.20 -2.20
N TYR A 29 5.28 10.58 -1.33
CA TYR A 29 3.88 10.88 -1.07
C TYR A 29 3.70 11.92 0.05
N ALA A 30 4.66 12.82 0.27
CA ALA A 30 4.51 13.91 1.23
C ALA A 30 3.34 14.83 0.87
N VAL A 31 2.69 15.40 1.89
CA VAL A 31 1.63 16.40 1.68
C VAL A 31 2.18 17.55 0.85
N GLY A 32 1.47 17.91 -0.22
CA GLY A 32 1.91 18.91 -1.18
C GLY A 32 2.54 18.32 -2.45
N SER A 33 3.03 17.07 -2.43
CA SER A 33 3.61 16.41 -3.59
C SER A 33 2.61 16.24 -4.72
N CYS A 34 3.05 16.51 -5.95
CA CYS A 34 2.28 16.27 -7.17
C CYS A 34 2.86 15.05 -7.91
N LEU A 35 2.01 14.08 -8.24
CA LEU A 35 2.40 12.85 -8.91
C LEU A 35 1.55 12.62 -10.16
N LYS A 36 2.12 11.89 -11.12
CA LYS A 36 1.45 11.50 -12.35
C LYS A 36 1.30 9.98 -12.40
N ALA A 37 0.09 9.53 -12.63
CA ALA A 37 -0.26 8.13 -12.76
C ALA A 37 -0.88 7.84 -14.12
N HIS A 38 -0.73 6.59 -14.56
CA HIS A 38 -1.37 6.03 -15.74
C HIS A 38 -2.37 4.96 -15.32
N PRO A 39 -3.54 4.86 -15.96
CA PRO A 39 -4.47 3.76 -15.70
C PRO A 39 -3.77 2.44 -15.96
N HIS A 40 -4.01 1.46 -15.09
CA HIS A 40 -3.35 0.18 -15.15
C HIS A 40 -4.31 -0.94 -14.79
N THR A 41 -4.40 -1.94 -15.65
CA THR A 41 -5.15 -3.17 -15.41
C THR A 41 -4.22 -4.26 -14.89
N PRO A 42 -4.43 -4.76 -13.65
CA PRO A 42 -3.63 -5.85 -13.11
C PRO A 42 -3.87 -7.16 -13.88
N GLN A 43 -2.90 -8.07 -13.80
CA GLN A 43 -3.15 -9.46 -14.17
C GLN A 43 -4.23 -10.06 -13.26
N PRO A 44 -5.00 -11.07 -13.75
CA PRO A 44 -5.97 -11.76 -12.92
C PRO A 44 -5.36 -12.28 -11.61
N PRO A 45 -6.14 -12.31 -10.52
CA PRO A 45 -5.68 -12.93 -9.28
C PRO A 45 -5.38 -14.42 -9.52
N ASP A 46 -4.34 -14.89 -8.84
CA ASP A 46 -4.01 -16.31 -8.76
C ASP A 46 -4.89 -17.02 -7.73
N ASN A 47 -4.91 -18.35 -7.79
CA ASN A 47 -5.56 -19.19 -6.78
C ASN A 47 -4.66 -19.45 -5.55
N ASP A 48 -3.62 -18.63 -5.34
CA ASP A 48 -2.71 -18.80 -4.23
C ASP A 48 -3.34 -18.28 -2.92
N ASN A 49 -3.39 -19.17 -1.93
CA ASN A 49 -3.92 -18.86 -0.60
C ASN A 49 -2.85 -18.25 0.32
N PHE A 50 -1.55 -18.43 0.02
CA PHE A 50 -0.43 -17.99 0.86
C PHE A 50 0.70 -17.33 0.04
N PRO A 51 0.38 -16.28 -0.75
CA PRO A 51 1.35 -15.60 -1.59
C PRO A 51 2.51 -15.03 -0.76
N GLY A 52 3.72 -15.15 -1.29
CA GLY A 52 4.91 -14.61 -0.65
C GLY A 52 5.38 -15.35 0.62
N PHE A 53 4.68 -16.38 1.10
CA PHE A 53 5.18 -17.27 2.18
C PHE A 53 6.12 -18.37 1.67
N ASN A 54 6.49 -18.32 0.38
CA ASN A 54 7.42 -19.26 -0.22
C ASN A 54 8.81 -19.04 0.36
N TYR A 55 9.30 -20.02 1.11
CA TYR A 55 10.58 -19.95 1.80
C TYR A 55 11.74 -20.13 0.79
N ASP A 56 12.22 -19.04 0.20
CA ASP A 56 13.36 -19.06 -0.71
C ASP A 56 14.68 -18.67 -0.03
N TYR A 57 15.67 -19.56 -0.08
CA TYR A 57 17.03 -19.31 0.40
C TYR A 57 17.77 -18.23 -0.38
N SER A 58 17.43 -18.02 -1.66
CA SER A 58 18.05 -16.99 -2.51
C SER A 58 17.77 -15.57 -1.99
N HIS A 59 16.55 -15.33 -1.49
CA HIS A 59 16.12 -14.06 -0.90
C HIS A 59 16.90 -13.72 0.38
N LYS A 60 17.39 -14.72 1.13
CA LYS A 60 18.18 -14.47 2.35
C LYS A 60 19.53 -13.82 2.05
N ASN A 61 20.20 -14.21 0.96
CA ASN A 61 21.48 -13.60 0.59
C ASN A 61 21.27 -12.18 0.06
N GLU A 62 20.24 -11.97 -0.77
CA GLU A 62 19.88 -10.64 -1.25
C GLU A 62 19.55 -9.69 -0.09
N LYS A 63 18.71 -10.11 0.86
CA LYS A 63 18.36 -9.32 2.06
C LYS A 63 19.59 -8.82 2.81
N ARG A 64 20.65 -9.63 2.91
CA ARG A 64 21.89 -9.28 3.64
C ARG A 64 22.87 -8.42 2.84
N THR A 65 22.75 -8.40 1.52
CA THR A 65 23.77 -7.79 0.63
C THR A 65 23.26 -6.60 -0.17
N LYS A 66 21.93 -6.43 -0.29
CA LYS A 66 21.28 -5.38 -1.06
C LYS A 66 20.43 -4.47 -0.19
N ARG A 67 20.53 -3.17 -0.42
CA ARG A 67 19.70 -2.17 0.27
C ARG A 67 18.23 -2.28 -0.16
N PRO A 68 17.26 -1.87 0.68
CA PRO A 68 15.83 -1.89 0.34
C PRO A 68 15.52 -1.38 -1.08
N PHE A 69 16.07 -0.23 -1.44
CA PHE A 69 15.89 0.38 -2.75
C PHE A 69 16.41 -0.49 -3.90
N GLU A 70 17.59 -1.09 -3.76
CA GLU A 70 18.17 -1.96 -4.80
C GLU A 70 17.32 -3.22 -4.99
N ARG A 71 16.75 -3.76 -3.91
CA ARG A 71 15.87 -4.92 -3.98
C ARG A 71 14.58 -4.59 -4.73
N CYS A 72 14.00 -3.41 -4.52
CA CYS A 72 12.85 -2.94 -5.32
C CYS A 72 13.16 -2.84 -6.82
N LEU A 73 14.41 -2.56 -7.20
CA LEU A 73 14.81 -2.56 -8.62
C LEU A 73 14.99 -3.96 -9.20
N LEU A 74 15.41 -4.93 -8.37
CA LEU A 74 15.55 -6.33 -8.77
C LEU A 74 14.20 -7.04 -8.90
N HIS A 75 13.21 -6.59 -8.13
CA HIS A 75 11.87 -7.17 -8.05
C HIS A 75 10.79 -6.15 -8.46
N PRO A 76 10.71 -5.77 -9.74
CA PRO A 76 9.64 -4.89 -10.22
C PRO A 76 8.27 -5.58 -10.07
N PRO A 77 7.18 -4.80 -9.90
CA PRO A 77 5.83 -5.36 -9.84
C PRO A 77 5.47 -6.09 -11.14
N LEU A 78 4.50 -7.00 -11.09
CA LEU A 78 4.06 -7.70 -12.30
C LEU A 78 3.56 -6.70 -13.34
N PRO A 79 3.86 -6.89 -14.63
CA PRO A 79 3.74 -5.84 -15.64
C PRO A 79 2.30 -5.38 -15.89
N GLY A 80 1.32 -6.29 -15.81
CA GLY A 80 -0.09 -6.00 -16.12
C GLY A 80 -0.28 -5.34 -17.49
N ASN A 81 -1.24 -4.43 -17.60
CA ASN A 81 -1.46 -3.62 -18.80
C ASN A 81 -1.58 -2.13 -18.43
N THR A 82 -0.64 -1.31 -18.86
CA THR A 82 -0.71 0.15 -18.71
C THR A 82 -1.49 0.73 -19.89
N GLU A 83 -2.56 1.45 -19.60
CA GLU A 83 -3.48 1.98 -20.59
C GLU A 83 -3.16 3.45 -20.91
N ALA A 84 -3.68 3.93 -22.04
CA ALA A 84 -3.55 5.33 -22.40
C ALA A 84 -4.35 6.21 -21.42
N GLY A 85 -3.72 7.28 -20.96
CA GLY A 85 -4.33 8.25 -20.07
C GLY A 85 -3.36 8.73 -19.00
N ILE A 86 -3.65 9.88 -18.43
CA ILE A 86 -2.82 10.51 -17.40
C ILE A 86 -3.74 11.06 -16.32
N VAL A 87 -3.41 10.76 -15.08
CA VAL A 87 -4.01 11.34 -13.88
C VAL A 87 -2.91 12.06 -13.12
N GLU A 88 -3.04 13.37 -13.00
CA GLU A 88 -2.18 14.21 -12.18
C GLU A 88 -2.92 14.54 -10.89
N PHE A 89 -2.30 14.23 -9.76
CA PHE A 89 -2.91 14.45 -8.45
C PHE A 89 -1.91 15.04 -7.46
N LYS A 90 -2.45 15.75 -6.47
CA LYS A 90 -1.72 16.31 -5.35
C LYS A 90 -2.06 15.55 -4.09
N VAL A 91 -1.06 15.18 -3.29
CA VAL A 91 -1.30 14.66 -1.94
C VAL A 91 -1.73 15.80 -1.04
N VAL A 92 -2.89 15.66 -0.40
CA VAL A 92 -3.48 16.68 0.48
C VAL A 92 -3.43 16.30 1.95
N ASP A 93 -3.41 15.01 2.27
CA ASP A 93 -3.33 14.54 3.64
C ASP A 93 -2.75 13.12 3.74
N TRP A 94 -2.30 12.74 4.94
CA TRP A 94 -1.84 11.39 5.27
C TRP A 94 -2.88 10.68 6.13
N VAL A 95 -3.27 9.48 5.68
CA VAL A 95 -4.10 8.58 6.49
C VAL A 95 -3.19 7.58 7.19
N GLN A 96 -2.33 6.91 6.42
CA GLN A 96 -1.34 5.97 6.95
C GLN A 96 -0.20 5.83 5.94
N ALA A 97 0.93 6.50 6.16
CA ALA A 97 2.09 6.40 5.27
C ALA A 97 3.41 6.45 6.05
N GLY A 98 4.48 5.98 5.42
CA GLY A 98 5.80 5.76 6.00
C GLY A 98 6.10 4.30 6.35
N ASP A 99 7.37 4.03 6.62
CA ASP A 99 7.87 2.78 7.19
C ASP A 99 7.34 2.62 8.64
N PRO A 100 6.84 1.45 9.08
CA PRO A 100 6.80 0.14 8.42
C PRO A 100 5.43 -0.28 7.86
N ASN A 101 4.65 0.67 7.35
CA ASN A 101 3.31 0.36 6.86
C ASN A 101 3.35 -0.50 5.58
N ASN A 102 2.53 -1.56 5.56
CA ASN A 102 2.46 -2.49 4.42
C ASN A 102 1.86 -1.85 3.15
N SER A 103 1.10 -0.77 3.30
CA SER A 103 0.59 0.06 2.21
C SER A 103 0.63 1.52 2.63
N GLN A 104 0.80 2.41 1.65
CA GLN A 104 0.81 3.85 1.88
C GLN A 104 -0.55 4.40 1.47
N VAL A 105 -1.30 4.92 2.43
CA VAL A 105 -2.65 5.43 2.26
C VAL A 105 -2.63 6.94 2.47
N VAL A 106 -2.95 7.68 1.42
CA VAL A 106 -2.92 9.15 1.42
C VAL A 106 -4.19 9.70 0.79
N ALA A 107 -4.67 10.83 1.28
CA ALA A 107 -5.74 11.56 0.61
C ALA A 107 -5.13 12.42 -0.51
N ILE A 108 -5.77 12.42 -1.66
CA ILE A 108 -5.33 13.13 -2.86
C ILE A 108 -6.43 14.01 -3.43
N ARG A 109 -6.02 15.00 -4.22
CA ARG A 109 -6.88 15.83 -5.03
C ARG A 109 -6.46 15.71 -6.49
N ILE A 110 -7.39 15.37 -7.38
CA ILE A 110 -7.11 15.33 -8.81
C ILE A 110 -6.94 16.76 -9.32
N ILE A 111 -5.78 17.04 -9.93
CA ILE A 111 -5.45 18.34 -10.53
C ILE A 111 -5.88 18.34 -12.00
N ASN A 112 -5.53 17.28 -12.72
CA ASN A 112 -5.82 17.12 -14.13
C ASN A 112 -5.98 15.63 -14.43
N SER A 113 -6.92 15.28 -15.31
CA SER A 113 -7.16 13.89 -15.66
C SER A 113 -7.68 13.80 -17.08
N THR A 114 -7.13 12.88 -17.86
CA THR A 114 -7.69 12.49 -19.16
C THR A 114 -8.75 11.40 -19.03
N VAL A 115 -8.91 10.83 -17.83
CA VAL A 115 -9.96 9.88 -17.47
C VAL A 115 -11.00 10.56 -16.59
N ASP A 116 -12.23 10.06 -16.61
CA ASP A 116 -13.33 10.65 -15.84
C ASP A 116 -13.15 10.40 -14.34
N LEU A 117 -12.59 11.40 -13.64
CA LEU A 117 -12.33 11.37 -12.20
C LEU A 117 -12.82 12.67 -11.57
N PRO A 118 -13.38 12.63 -10.35
CA PRO A 118 -13.87 13.82 -9.70
C PRO A 118 -12.69 14.70 -9.25
N THR A 119 -12.75 15.98 -9.61
CA THR A 119 -11.72 16.99 -9.31
C THR A 119 -12.14 17.92 -8.18
N ASP A 120 -13.39 17.83 -7.75
CA ASP A 120 -14.04 18.65 -6.74
C ASP A 120 -14.07 18.00 -5.34
N VAL A 121 -13.68 16.73 -5.23
CA VAL A 121 -13.60 15.96 -3.97
C VAL A 121 -12.19 15.43 -3.70
N ASN A 122 -11.94 15.05 -2.45
CA ASN A 122 -10.74 14.30 -2.08
C ASN A 122 -10.98 12.81 -2.36
N ILE A 123 -9.95 12.14 -2.85
CA ILE A 123 -9.95 10.71 -3.18
C ILE A 123 -8.88 10.04 -2.30
N LEU A 124 -9.11 8.79 -1.90
CA LEU A 124 -8.12 7.99 -1.19
C LEU A 124 -7.23 7.27 -2.20
N ALA A 125 -5.92 7.47 -2.11
CA ALA A 125 -4.93 6.69 -2.85
C ALA A 125 -4.30 5.66 -1.91
N LYS A 126 -4.52 4.38 -2.21
CA LYS A 126 -3.81 3.27 -1.55
C LYS A 126 -2.71 2.77 -2.47
N ILE A 127 -1.47 2.93 -2.02
CA ILE A 127 -0.25 2.76 -2.79
C ILE A 127 0.52 1.56 -2.24
N TYR A 128 0.89 0.66 -3.14
CA TYR A 128 1.53 -0.62 -2.85
C TYR A 128 3.03 -0.49 -3.16
N ASP A 129 3.76 0.27 -2.34
CA ASP A 129 5.21 0.48 -2.48
C ASP A 129 5.98 -0.44 -1.52
N PRO A 130 6.61 -1.53 -2.03
CA PRO A 130 7.35 -2.45 -1.17
C PRO A 130 8.61 -1.81 -0.55
N LEU A 131 9.06 -0.65 -1.04
CA LEU A 131 10.22 0.05 -0.48
C LEU A 131 9.98 0.51 0.96
N TYR A 132 8.75 0.87 1.29
CA TYR A 132 8.38 1.35 2.63
C TYR A 132 7.81 0.25 3.52
N PHE A 133 7.89 -1.00 3.07
CA PHE A 133 7.54 -2.17 3.88
C PHE A 133 8.61 -2.44 4.95
N ASN A 134 8.26 -3.25 5.96
CA ASN A 134 9.24 -3.77 6.91
C ASN A 134 10.19 -4.79 6.25
N HIS A 135 11.41 -4.36 5.89
CA HIS A 135 12.44 -5.23 5.30
C HIS A 135 13.12 -6.17 6.30
N PHE A 136 12.85 -6.04 7.62
CA PHE A 136 13.27 -7.03 8.62
C PHE A 136 12.38 -8.28 8.62
N ASN A 137 11.24 -8.27 7.94
CA ASN A 137 10.36 -9.42 7.89
C ASN A 137 11.01 -10.54 7.05
N ASP A 138 11.41 -11.62 7.71
CA ASP A 138 12.04 -12.79 7.09
C ASP A 138 11.06 -13.86 6.61
N TYR A 139 9.79 -13.76 7.00
CA TYR A 139 8.77 -14.78 6.70
C TYR A 139 7.99 -14.50 5.42
N LEU A 140 8.14 -13.29 4.86
CA LEU A 140 7.36 -12.82 3.72
C LEU A 140 8.28 -12.30 2.61
N ASP A 141 8.02 -12.75 1.39
CA ASP A 141 8.42 -12.04 0.19
C ASP A 141 7.49 -10.83 0.00
N ILE A 142 7.95 -9.69 0.50
CA ILE A 142 7.23 -8.42 0.46
C ILE A 142 6.89 -7.99 -0.97
N PHE A 143 7.65 -8.40 -2.00
CA PHE A 143 7.41 -7.98 -3.39
C PHE A 143 6.22 -8.72 -3.96
N GLN A 144 6.21 -10.06 -3.84
CA GLN A 144 5.08 -10.89 -4.25
C GLN A 144 3.82 -10.56 -3.45
N PHE A 145 3.95 -10.36 -2.14
CA PHE A 145 2.81 -10.03 -1.28
C PHE A 145 2.18 -8.70 -1.65
N THR A 146 2.99 -7.68 -1.91
CA THR A 146 2.51 -6.34 -2.29
C THR A 146 1.75 -6.38 -3.61
N ASP A 147 2.30 -7.07 -4.62
CA ASP A 147 1.64 -7.28 -5.91
C ASP A 147 0.32 -8.07 -5.77
N TYR A 148 0.34 -9.14 -4.96
CA TYR A 148 -0.85 -9.92 -4.65
C TYR A 148 -1.98 -9.08 -4.04
N CYS A 149 -1.67 -8.27 -3.02
CA CYS A 149 -2.65 -7.41 -2.37
C CYS A 149 -3.28 -6.45 -3.39
N TYR A 150 -2.46 -5.82 -4.22
CA TYR A 150 -2.92 -4.93 -5.28
C TYR A 150 -3.86 -5.63 -6.28
N ARG A 151 -3.47 -6.82 -6.79
CA ARG A 151 -4.26 -7.57 -7.77
C ARG A 151 -5.61 -8.00 -7.20
N ARG A 152 -5.62 -8.59 -6.00
CA ARG A 152 -6.85 -9.10 -5.38
C ARG A 152 -7.79 -7.98 -4.97
N GLU A 153 -7.28 -6.89 -4.42
CA GLU A 153 -8.12 -5.76 -4.03
C GLU A 153 -8.77 -5.11 -5.27
N SER A 154 -7.98 -4.90 -6.34
CA SER A 154 -8.50 -4.42 -7.62
C SER A 154 -9.58 -5.36 -8.20
N ALA A 155 -9.35 -6.68 -8.13
CA ALA A 155 -10.31 -7.67 -8.60
C ALA A 155 -11.58 -7.72 -7.73
N ALA A 156 -11.44 -7.59 -6.41
CA ALA A 156 -12.55 -7.58 -5.47
C ALA A 156 -13.49 -6.39 -5.74
N TYR A 157 -12.96 -5.18 -5.91
CA TYR A 157 -13.78 -4.02 -6.27
C TYR A 157 -14.50 -4.22 -7.59
N LYS A 158 -13.82 -4.75 -8.62
CA LYS A 158 -14.45 -5.06 -9.91
C LYS A 158 -15.58 -6.10 -9.79
N HIS A 159 -15.42 -7.08 -8.91
CA HIS A 159 -16.43 -8.12 -8.69
C HIS A 159 -17.62 -7.64 -7.86
N LEU A 160 -17.40 -6.71 -6.93
CA LEU A 160 -18.41 -6.19 -6.00
C LEU A 160 -18.96 -4.82 -6.44
N VAL A 161 -19.08 -4.60 -7.76
CA VAL A 161 -19.48 -3.30 -8.32
C VAL A 161 -20.82 -2.79 -7.77
N ASP A 162 -21.78 -3.69 -7.55
CA ASP A 162 -23.13 -3.35 -7.06
C ASP A 162 -23.14 -2.85 -5.59
N LEU A 163 -22.06 -3.09 -4.84
CA LEU A 163 -21.93 -2.70 -3.43
C LEU A 163 -21.19 -1.36 -3.27
N GLN A 164 -20.60 -0.83 -4.34
CA GLN A 164 -19.78 0.37 -4.31
C GLN A 164 -20.62 1.64 -4.05
N GLY A 165 -20.09 2.53 -3.20
CA GLY A 165 -20.75 3.78 -2.81
C GLY A 165 -21.91 3.60 -1.83
N SER A 166 -22.09 2.40 -1.29
CA SER A 166 -23.07 2.10 -0.25
C SER A 166 -22.43 1.27 0.87
N VAL A 167 -22.09 0.01 0.58
CA VAL A 167 -21.51 -0.94 1.55
C VAL A 167 -19.99 -0.88 1.52
N ILE A 168 -19.40 -0.74 0.33
CA ILE A 168 -17.96 -0.56 0.15
C ILE A 168 -17.67 0.78 -0.54
N PRO A 169 -16.46 1.35 -0.37
CA PRO A 169 -16.09 2.60 -1.03
C PRO A 169 -16.21 2.50 -2.56
N LYS A 170 -16.53 3.61 -3.24
CA LYS A 170 -16.44 3.64 -4.71
C LYS A 170 -15.00 3.38 -5.16
N TYR A 171 -14.86 2.61 -6.21
CA TYR A 171 -13.59 2.31 -6.85
C TYR A 171 -13.42 3.17 -8.11
N TYR A 172 -12.44 4.06 -8.08
CA TYR A 172 -12.13 4.96 -9.20
C TYR A 172 -11.09 4.37 -10.17
N GLY A 173 -10.63 3.15 -9.90
CA GLY A 173 -9.72 2.42 -10.78
C GLY A 173 -8.37 2.10 -10.15
N SER A 174 -7.59 1.40 -10.95
CA SER A 174 -6.23 0.97 -10.64
C SER A 174 -5.26 1.70 -11.55
N TYR A 175 -4.11 2.07 -10.99
CA TYR A 175 -3.16 2.94 -11.66
C TYR A 175 -1.73 2.49 -11.36
N THR A 176 -0.79 3.06 -12.10
CA THR A 176 0.64 2.94 -11.86
C THR A 176 1.31 4.29 -11.91
N ILE A 177 2.27 4.52 -11.02
CA ILE A 177 3.15 5.70 -11.00
C ILE A 177 4.58 5.24 -11.23
N SER A 178 5.38 6.04 -11.91
CA SER A 178 6.82 5.82 -12.02
C SER A 178 7.52 6.82 -11.10
N LEU A 179 8.21 6.31 -10.09
CA LEU A 179 8.83 7.13 -9.06
C LEU A 179 10.34 7.19 -9.27
N PRO A 180 10.95 8.38 -9.17
CA PRO A 180 12.39 8.50 -9.27
C PRO A 180 13.04 7.74 -8.12
N GLY A 181 14.11 7.04 -8.46
CA GLY A 181 15.04 6.45 -7.50
C GLY A 181 16.15 7.39 -7.10
N ASN A 182 17.37 6.85 -7.05
CA ASN A 182 18.63 7.57 -6.85
C ASN A 182 19.07 8.45 -8.05
N GLY A 183 18.11 9.00 -8.80
CA GLY A 183 18.36 9.97 -9.88
C GLY A 183 18.65 9.40 -11.28
N LYS A 184 18.78 8.07 -11.45
CA LYS A 184 19.02 7.46 -12.78
C LYS A 184 18.01 6.39 -13.20
N ILE A 185 17.34 5.76 -12.23
CA ILE A 185 16.44 4.62 -12.48
C ILE A 185 15.12 4.93 -11.77
N SER A 186 14.01 4.79 -12.51
CA SER A 186 12.67 4.84 -11.94
C SER A 186 12.20 3.45 -11.54
N ARG A 187 11.32 3.38 -10.56
CA ARG A 187 10.59 2.16 -10.20
C ARG A 187 9.11 2.40 -10.39
N ASP A 188 8.41 1.40 -10.89
CA ASP A 188 6.97 1.46 -11.01
C ASP A 188 6.33 1.00 -9.70
N VAL A 189 5.31 1.73 -9.27
CA VAL A 189 4.54 1.45 -8.06
C VAL A 189 3.07 1.44 -8.40
N ARG A 190 2.36 0.42 -7.89
CA ARG A 190 0.94 0.23 -8.14
C ARG A 190 0.11 0.97 -7.09
N LEU A 191 -1.05 1.47 -7.49
CA LEU A 191 -2.01 2.07 -6.58
C LEU A 191 -3.44 1.84 -7.05
N ILE A 192 -4.37 1.95 -6.12
CA ILE A 192 -5.79 2.08 -6.41
C ILE A 192 -6.32 3.40 -5.87
N LEU A 193 -7.34 3.93 -6.53
CA LEU A 193 -8.06 5.11 -6.11
C LEU A 193 -9.46 4.72 -5.64
N THR A 194 -9.83 5.14 -4.44
CA THR A 194 -11.12 4.84 -3.83
C THR A 194 -11.74 6.07 -3.17
N GLU A 195 -13.04 6.00 -2.91
CA GLU A 195 -13.75 7.00 -2.12
C GLU A 195 -13.16 7.14 -0.71
N VAL A 196 -13.07 8.38 -0.23
CA VAL A 196 -12.76 8.66 1.16
C VAL A 196 -13.99 8.33 2.00
N VAL A 197 -13.84 7.39 2.95
CA VAL A 197 -14.88 7.10 3.93
C VAL A 197 -14.73 8.09 5.09
N PRO A 198 -15.74 8.97 5.32
CA PRO A 198 -15.67 9.91 6.43
C PRO A 198 -15.87 9.18 7.76
N GLY A 199 -14.99 9.43 8.71
CA GLY A 199 -15.10 8.90 10.06
C GLY A 199 -13.74 8.54 10.65
N PRO A 200 -13.69 8.32 11.97
CA PRO A 200 -12.49 7.80 12.62
C PRO A 200 -12.24 6.34 12.19
N SER A 201 -10.99 5.90 12.31
CA SER A 201 -10.70 4.47 12.17
C SER A 201 -11.46 3.68 13.22
N MET A 202 -11.91 2.47 12.88
CA MET A 202 -12.51 1.55 13.85
C MET A 202 -11.59 1.28 15.05
N SER A 203 -10.27 1.37 14.88
CA SER A 203 -9.29 1.21 15.97
C SER A 203 -9.27 2.38 16.96
N GLU A 204 -9.79 3.54 16.56
CA GLU A 204 -9.84 4.76 17.36
C GLU A 204 -11.20 4.96 18.03
N LEU A 205 -12.20 4.16 17.63
CA LEU A 205 -13.51 4.16 18.28
C LEU A 205 -13.39 3.56 19.68
N ASP A 206 -13.97 4.26 20.66
CA ASP A 206 -14.20 3.71 21.98
C ASP A 206 -15.33 2.68 21.89
N PRO A 207 -15.07 1.38 22.15
CA PRO A 207 -16.11 0.35 22.09
C PRO A 207 -17.27 0.66 23.03
N SER A 208 -17.03 1.36 24.15
CA SER A 208 -18.05 1.67 25.15
C SER A 208 -19.02 2.78 24.72
N GLY A 209 -18.69 3.54 23.68
CA GLY A 209 -19.53 4.61 23.12
C GLY A 209 -20.43 4.16 21.96
N ILE A 210 -20.32 2.92 21.51
CA ILE A 210 -21.12 2.35 20.41
C ILE A 210 -22.39 1.71 21.00
N GLU A 211 -23.58 2.02 20.46
CA GLU A 211 -24.82 1.40 20.94
C GLU A 211 -24.78 -0.13 20.77
N GLN A 212 -25.32 -0.89 21.73
CA GLN A 212 -25.22 -2.37 21.73
C GLN A 212 -25.74 -3.03 20.44
N ALA A 213 -26.72 -2.41 19.76
CA ALA A 213 -27.22 -2.86 18.46
C ALA A 213 -26.15 -2.70 17.35
N GLU A 214 -25.42 -1.60 17.34
CA GLU A 214 -24.34 -1.32 16.39
C GLU A 214 -23.10 -2.18 16.66
N GLN A 215 -22.77 -2.42 17.93
CA GLN A 215 -21.72 -3.37 18.34
C GLN A 215 -21.98 -4.78 17.79
N SER A 216 -23.24 -5.23 17.83
CA SER A 216 -23.62 -6.56 17.34
C SER A 216 -23.50 -6.70 15.81
N LEU A 217 -23.65 -5.61 15.05
CA LEU A 217 -23.44 -5.61 13.61
C LEU A 217 -21.94 -5.66 13.24
N ILE A 218 -21.09 -5.03 14.04
CA ILE A 218 -19.62 -5.05 13.86
C ILE A 218 -19.04 -6.43 14.20
N LEU A 219 -19.57 -7.12 15.22
CA LEU A 219 -19.10 -8.43 15.67
C LEU A 219 -19.66 -9.61 14.85
N ASN A 220 -20.78 -9.43 14.15
CA ASN A 220 -21.43 -10.49 13.36
C ASN A 220 -21.03 -10.44 11.87
N VAL A 221 -19.73 -10.34 11.56
CA VAL A 221 -19.26 -10.73 10.23
C VAL A 221 -19.35 -12.26 10.17
N PRO A 222 -20.22 -12.85 9.33
CA PRO A 222 -20.35 -14.30 9.27
C PRO A 222 -19.02 -14.87 8.80
N SER A 223 -18.40 -15.73 9.62
CA SER A 223 -17.33 -16.60 9.17
C SER A 223 -17.84 -17.38 7.96
N MET A 224 -17.29 -17.13 6.78
CA MET A 224 -17.60 -17.98 5.62
C MET A 224 -17.21 -19.41 5.97
N PRO A 225 -18.09 -20.40 5.75
CA PRO A 225 -17.74 -21.80 5.95
C PRO A 225 -16.62 -22.16 4.96
N THR A 226 -15.46 -22.52 5.51
CA THR A 226 -14.37 -23.18 4.79
C THR A 226 -14.93 -24.41 4.08
N ARG A 227 -14.81 -24.44 2.75
CA ARG A 227 -15.15 -25.59 1.92
C ARG A 227 -13.91 -26.43 1.67
#